data_AF-A0AAV4A895-F1
#
_entry.id   AF-A0AAV4A895-F1
#
_cell.length_a   1.000
_cell.length_b   1.000
_cell.length_c   1.000
_cell.angle_alpha   90.00
_cell.angle_beta   90.00
_cell.angle_gamma   90.00
#
_symmetry.space_group_name_H-M   'P 1'
#
loop_
_entity.id
_entity.type
_entity.pdbx_description
1 polymer ?
#
loop_
_entity_poly.entity_id
_entity_poly.type
_entity_poly.pdbx_seq_one_letter_code
_entity_poly.pdbx_strand_id
1 'polypeptide(L)'
;MCSIQEETQHVFSLIYAAVDDCLPQMCQLHRASTLPPGDQQAMLNAIMLSRQSRVKFNTSWLEDIYEKIVLETRADRITPLVTNPGRLMLTSSRLYFQPFSNIDKLPVLKLRVRDIKQLICRRFLLRQLGLEIFFRDAAPVSHLYLSFRTEEDRNLLYGEIMGLSGSVSENI
;
A
#
# COMPACT_ATOMS: atom_id res chain seq x y z
N MET A 1 -24.94 4.75 58.17
CA MET A 1 -25.08 5.29 56.80
C MET A 1 -24.04 4.56 55.95
N CYS A 2 -24.45 3.47 55.28
CA CYS A 2 -23.55 2.64 54.48
C CYS A 2 -23.83 2.96 53.01
N SER A 3 -22.93 3.70 52.38
CA SER A 3 -23.02 4.02 50.95
C SER A 3 -22.49 2.83 50.18
N ILE A 4 -23.40 2.04 49.60
CA ILE A 4 -23.07 0.96 48.68
C ILE A 4 -22.56 1.62 47.39
N GLN A 5 -21.28 1.45 47.09
CA GLN A 5 -20.67 1.95 45.87
C GLN A 5 -21.02 0.98 44.75
N GLU A 6 -21.96 1.35 43.88
CA GLU A 6 -22.32 0.54 42.71
C GLU A 6 -21.09 0.43 41.80
N GLU A 7 -20.54 -0.78 41.66
CA GLU A 7 -19.50 -1.09 40.67
C GLU A 7 -20.12 -0.96 39.28
N THR A 8 -19.85 0.14 38.59
CA THR A 8 -20.23 0.33 37.20
C THR A 8 -19.38 -0.58 36.31
N GLN A 9 -19.93 -1.72 35.92
CA GLN A 9 -19.27 -2.65 35.01
C GLN A 9 -19.41 -2.13 33.56
N HIS A 10 -18.30 -1.69 32.98
CA HIS A 10 -18.25 -1.31 31.57
C HIS A 10 -17.91 -2.53 30.71
N VAL A 11 -18.83 -2.92 29.82
CA VAL A 11 -18.62 -4.01 28.86
C VAL A 11 -18.35 -3.42 27.48
N PHE A 12 -17.18 -3.75 26.92
CA PHE A 12 -16.84 -3.43 25.55
C PHE A 12 -17.08 -4.66 24.67
N SER A 13 -17.82 -4.48 23.57
CA SER A 13 -18.02 -5.52 22.57
C SER A 13 -17.54 -5.04 21.21
N LEU A 14 -16.91 -5.94 20.46
CA LEU A 14 -16.47 -5.69 19.10
C LEU A 14 -17.61 -6.09 18.15
N ILE A 15 -18.04 -5.15 17.30
CA ILE A 15 -19.16 -5.37 16.37
C ILE A 15 -18.72 -6.13 15.11
N TYR A 16 -17.44 -5.99 14.73
CA TYR A 16 -16.92 -6.44 13.43
C TYR A 16 -15.74 -7.41 13.52
N ALA A 17 -15.36 -7.83 14.72
CA ALA A 17 -14.22 -8.72 14.94
C ALA A 17 -14.41 -9.55 16.22
N ALA A 18 -13.82 -10.75 16.28
CA ALA A 18 -13.77 -11.51 17.52
C ALA A 18 -12.67 -10.95 18.45
N VAL A 19 -12.90 -11.05 19.76
CA VAL A 19 -11.91 -10.63 20.75
C VAL A 19 -10.60 -11.41 20.57
N ASP A 20 -10.68 -12.70 20.27
CA ASP A 20 -9.52 -13.56 20.05
C ASP A 20 -8.65 -13.12 18.86
N ASP A 21 -9.23 -12.44 17.86
CA ASP A 21 -8.49 -11.92 16.70
C ASP A 21 -7.74 -10.62 17.05
N CYS A 22 -8.33 -9.79 17.90
CA CYS A 22 -7.82 -8.45 18.23
C CYS A 22 -6.90 -8.45 19.46
N LEU A 23 -7.20 -9.27 20.46
CA LEU A 23 -6.51 -9.27 21.75
C LEU A 23 -5.00 -9.51 21.63
N PRO A 24 -4.51 -10.49 20.85
CA PRO A 24 -3.06 -10.69 20.68
C PRO A 24 -2.37 -9.45 20.12
N GLN A 25 -3.03 -8.74 19.19
CA GLN A 25 -2.50 -7.53 18.57
C GLN A 25 -2.48 -6.36 19.55
N MET A 26 -3.53 -6.19 20.34
CA MET A 26 -3.60 -5.18 21.40
C MET A 26 -2.51 -5.42 22.46
N CYS A 27 -2.31 -6.67 22.88
CA CYS A 27 -1.25 -7.02 23.83
C CYS A 27 0.16 -6.73 23.26
N GLN A 28 0.39 -7.04 21.99
CA GLN A 28 1.67 -6.72 21.32
C GLN A 28 1.92 -5.22 21.26
N LEU A 29 0.91 -4.41 20.92
CA LEU A 29 1.01 -2.96 20.87
C LEU A 29 1.19 -2.35 22.26
N HIS A 30 0.47 -2.86 23.26
CA HIS A 30 0.66 -2.46 24.65
C HIS A 30 2.10 -2.72 25.11
N ARG A 31 2.62 -3.93 24.86
CA ARG A 31 4.02 -4.24 25.15
C ARG A 31 4.97 -3.28 24.45
N ALA A 32 4.76 -2.97 23.17
CA ALA A 32 5.57 -2.01 22.44
C ALA A 32 5.59 -0.62 23.10
N SER A 33 4.45 -0.16 23.63
CA SER A 33 4.35 1.14 24.31
C SER A 33 5.11 1.24 25.63
N THR A 34 5.41 0.11 26.26
CA THR A 34 6.18 0.07 27.53
C THR A 34 7.69 -0.01 27.33
N LEU A 35 8.18 -0.13 26.09
CA LEU A 35 9.60 -0.27 25.78
C LEU A 35 10.30 1.09 25.64
N PRO A 36 11.64 1.13 25.79
CA PRO A 36 12.42 2.30 25.40
C PRO A 36 12.26 2.63 23.92
N PRO A 37 12.46 3.89 23.47
CA PRO A 37 12.15 4.33 22.11
C PRO A 37 12.78 3.50 20.98
N GLY A 38 14.01 3.01 21.15
CA GLY A 38 14.69 2.17 20.16
C GLY A 38 14.01 0.81 19.96
N ASP A 39 13.73 0.11 21.07
CA ASP A 39 13.09 -1.20 21.07
C ASP A 39 11.60 -1.11 20.70
N GLN A 40 10.95 -0.03 21.14
CA GLN A 40 9.58 0.31 20.75
C GLN A 40 9.49 0.42 19.22
N GLN A 41 10.37 1.21 18.59
CA GLN A 41 10.34 1.38 17.14
C GLN A 41 10.65 0.07 16.40
N ALA A 42 11.61 -0.71 16.89
CA ALA A 42 11.93 -2.01 16.32
C ALA A 42 10.73 -2.97 16.37
N MET A 43 10.03 -3.03 17.51
CA MET A 43 8.84 -3.87 17.70
C MET A 43 7.68 -3.41 16.81
N LEU A 44 7.41 -2.10 16.73
CA LEU A 44 6.37 -1.56 15.85
C LEU A 44 6.65 -1.88 14.39
N ASN A 45 7.89 -1.71 13.94
CA ASN A 45 8.31 -2.04 12.58
C ASN A 45 8.11 -3.54 12.29
N ALA A 46 8.43 -4.42 13.23
CA ALA A 46 8.23 -5.86 13.09
C ALA A 46 6.74 -6.24 13.00
N ILE A 47 5.88 -5.63 13.83
CA ILE A 47 4.43 -5.82 13.79
C ILE A 47 3.87 -5.36 12.43
N MET A 48 4.25 -4.17 11.98
CA MET A 48 3.84 -3.63 10.68
C MET A 48 4.29 -4.51 9.53
N LEU A 49 5.56 -4.95 9.54
CA LEU A 49 6.12 -5.79 8.49
C LEU A 49 5.41 -7.15 8.40
N SER A 50 5.11 -7.77 9.55
CA SER A 50 4.36 -9.03 9.64
C SER A 50 2.94 -8.90 9.10
N ARG A 51 2.28 -7.76 9.35
CA ARG A 51 0.96 -7.48 8.80
C ARG A 51 1.01 -7.29 7.29
N GLN A 52 1.90 -6.43 6.81
CA GLN A 52 2.04 -6.13 5.38
C GLN A 52 2.49 -7.34 4.57
N SER A 53 3.27 -8.27 5.15
CA SER A 53 3.69 -9.49 4.45
C SER A 53 2.57 -10.50 4.20
N ARG A 54 1.52 -10.47 5.01
CA ARG A 54 0.34 -11.32 4.84
C ARG A 54 -0.62 -10.77 3.78
N VAL A 55 -0.54 -9.49 3.45
CA VAL A 55 -1.41 -8.86 2.44
C VAL A 55 -0.91 -9.23 1.04
N LYS A 56 -1.60 -10.20 0.43
CA LYS A 56 -1.48 -10.50 -1.00
C LYS A 56 -2.38 -9.59 -1.82
N PHE A 57 -1.96 -9.24 -3.04
CA PHE A 57 -2.86 -8.55 -3.94
C PHE A 57 -4.07 -9.44 -4.20
N ASN A 58 -5.27 -8.89 -4.05
CA ASN A 58 -6.48 -9.67 -4.31
C ASN A 58 -6.73 -9.71 -5.82
N THR A 59 -6.49 -10.86 -6.43
CA THR A 59 -6.62 -11.10 -7.88
C THR A 59 -8.04 -10.89 -8.40
N SER A 60 -9.06 -10.88 -7.52
CA SER A 60 -10.45 -10.58 -7.88
C SER A 60 -10.66 -9.13 -8.34
N TRP A 61 -9.68 -8.24 -8.12
CA TRP A 61 -9.72 -6.85 -8.58
C TRP A 61 -9.27 -6.65 -10.04
N LEU A 62 -8.69 -7.70 -10.66
CA LEU A 62 -8.32 -7.68 -12.07
C LEU A 62 -9.57 -7.43 -12.92
N GLU A 63 -9.49 -6.44 -13.80
CA GLU A 63 -10.60 -6.15 -14.72
C GLU A 63 -10.69 -7.13 -15.88
N ASP A 64 -9.57 -7.77 -16.20
CA ASP A 64 -9.48 -8.74 -17.28
C ASP A 64 -8.77 -10.00 -16.77
N ILE A 65 -9.42 -11.15 -16.91
CA ILE A 65 -8.87 -12.45 -16.51
C ILE A 65 -7.72 -12.92 -17.41
N TYR A 66 -7.58 -12.31 -18.59
CA TYR A 66 -6.48 -12.59 -19.52
C TYR A 66 -5.24 -11.72 -19.26
N GLU A 67 -5.31 -10.77 -18.31
CA GLU A 67 -4.14 -9.98 -17.91
C GLU A 67 -3.07 -10.86 -17.27
N LYS A 68 -1.88 -10.85 -17.86
CA LYS A 68 -0.72 -11.50 -17.28
C LYS A 68 -0.08 -10.58 -16.26
N ILE A 69 0.14 -11.07 -15.04
CA ILE A 69 0.91 -10.37 -14.01
C ILE A 69 2.37 -10.34 -14.45
N VAL A 70 2.92 -9.13 -14.61
CA VAL A 70 4.31 -8.89 -15.00
C VAL A 70 5.17 -8.69 -13.77
N LEU A 71 4.70 -7.86 -12.83
CA LEU A 71 5.43 -7.52 -11.62
C LEU A 71 4.49 -7.28 -10.44
N GLU A 72 4.84 -7.80 -9.27
CA GLU A 72 4.18 -7.48 -7.99
C GLU A 72 5.23 -7.01 -6.99
N THR A 73 5.10 -5.77 -6.52
CA THR A 73 6.04 -5.17 -5.56
C THR A 73 5.31 -4.34 -4.49
N ARG A 74 6.04 -3.86 -3.48
CA ARG A 74 5.53 -2.92 -2.49
C ARG A 74 6.01 -1.52 -2.82
N ALA A 75 5.11 -0.56 -2.72
CA ALA A 75 5.42 0.84 -2.95
C ALA A 75 4.57 1.71 -2.02
N ASP A 76 5.12 2.86 -1.67
CA ASP A 76 4.41 3.87 -0.90
C ASP A 76 3.92 4.95 -1.86
N ARG A 77 2.60 5.18 -1.88
CA ARG A 77 2.02 6.29 -2.61
C ARG A 77 2.23 7.57 -1.81
N ILE A 78 2.97 8.49 -2.40
CA ILE A 78 3.27 9.78 -1.79
C ILE A 78 2.22 10.78 -2.23
N THR A 79 1.51 11.36 -1.25
CA THR A 79 0.61 12.50 -1.45
C THR A 79 1.11 13.67 -0.61
N PRO A 80 0.70 14.91 -0.90
CA PRO A 80 1.16 16.08 -0.15
C PRO A 80 0.95 15.99 1.37
N LEU A 81 -0.10 15.28 1.80
CA LEU A 81 -0.48 15.16 3.21
C LEU A 81 0.01 13.89 3.87
N VAL A 82 0.12 12.79 3.11
CA VAL A 82 0.36 11.46 3.69
C VAL A 82 1.12 10.54 2.74
N THR A 83 1.92 9.67 3.35
CA THR A 83 2.56 8.53 2.68
C THR A 83 1.73 7.28 2.94
N ASN A 84 1.11 6.73 1.90
CA ASN A 84 0.21 5.59 1.99
C ASN A 84 0.91 4.32 1.47
N PRO A 85 1.30 3.38 2.35
CA PRO A 85 1.93 2.14 1.93
C PRO A 85 0.91 1.22 1.25
N GLY A 86 1.34 0.54 0.20
CA GLY A 86 0.48 -0.36 -0.56
C GLY A 86 1.20 -1.41 -1.40
N ARG A 87 0.39 -2.24 -2.03
CA ARG A 87 0.81 -3.22 -3.01
C ARG A 87 0.64 -2.65 -4.41
N LEU A 88 1.71 -2.71 -5.19
CA LEU A 88 1.70 -2.33 -6.60
C LEU A 88 1.76 -3.59 -7.45
N MET A 89 0.86 -3.70 -8.42
CA MET A 89 0.84 -4.81 -9.37
C MET A 89 0.79 -4.25 -10.78
N LEU A 90 1.77 -4.60 -11.60
CA LEU A 90 1.81 -4.31 -13.01
C LEU A 90 1.39 -5.57 -13.78
N THR A 91 0.43 -5.38 -14.67
CA THR A 91 -0.01 -6.38 -15.64
C THR A 91 0.40 -5.97 -17.05
N SER A 92 0.10 -6.81 -18.03
CA SER A 92 0.34 -6.53 -19.45
C SER A 92 -0.36 -5.25 -19.97
N SER A 93 -1.42 -4.77 -19.32
CA SER A 93 -2.22 -3.63 -19.81
C SER A 93 -2.48 -2.54 -18.76
N ARG A 94 -2.43 -2.89 -17.46
CA ARG A 94 -2.85 -2.02 -16.34
C ARG A 94 -1.85 -2.06 -15.17
N LEU A 95 -1.70 -0.91 -14.52
CA LEU A 95 -1.04 -0.72 -13.25
C LEU A 95 -2.09 -0.58 -12.15
N TYR A 96 -2.00 -1.44 -11.14
CA TYR A 96 -2.88 -1.48 -9.99
C TYR A 96 -2.13 -1.07 -8.73
N PHE A 97 -2.74 -0.22 -7.91
CA PHE A 97 -2.25 0.12 -6.58
C PHE A 97 -3.32 -0.14 -5.52
N GLN A 98 -3.03 -1.05 -4.61
CA GLN A 98 -3.88 -1.42 -3.48
C GLN A 98 -3.25 -0.90 -2.19
N PRO A 99 -3.80 0.15 -1.56
CA PRO A 99 -3.37 0.59 -0.23
C PRO A 99 -3.49 -0.56 0.79
N PHE A 100 -2.56 -0.65 1.74
CA PHE A 100 -2.71 -1.58 2.87
C PHE A 100 -3.73 -1.09 3.90
N SER A 101 -4.05 0.20 3.86
CA SER A 101 -5.04 0.81 4.72
C SER A 101 -6.34 1.03 3.94
N ASN A 102 -7.46 0.50 4.44
CA ASN A 102 -8.78 0.70 3.84
C ASN A 102 -9.40 2.06 4.22
N ILE A 103 -8.59 3.12 4.38
CA ILE A 103 -9.07 4.46 4.74
C ILE A 103 -9.80 5.12 3.55
N ASP A 104 -9.38 4.81 2.32
CA ASP A 104 -9.95 5.40 1.11
C ASP A 104 -11.25 4.71 0.69
N LYS A 105 -12.19 5.49 0.14
CA LYS A 105 -13.46 4.98 -0.41
C LYS A 105 -13.26 4.05 -1.61
N LEU A 106 -12.13 4.18 -2.31
CA LEU A 106 -11.75 3.33 -3.44
C LEU A 106 -10.66 2.35 -2.96
N PRO A 107 -10.94 1.04 -2.91
CA PRO A 107 -10.02 0.06 -2.34
C PRO A 107 -8.80 -0.20 -3.23
N VAL A 108 -8.89 0.06 -4.54
CA VAL A 108 -7.81 -0.17 -5.51
C VAL A 108 -7.85 0.93 -6.58
N LEU A 109 -6.69 1.56 -6.82
CA LEU A 109 -6.48 2.47 -7.94
C LEU A 109 -6.07 1.65 -9.17
N LYS A 110 -6.75 1.89 -10.29
CA LYS A 110 -6.55 1.17 -11.55
C LYS A 110 -6.17 2.16 -12.65
N LEU A 111 -5.04 1.94 -13.31
CA LEU A 111 -4.47 2.86 -14.29
C LEU A 111 -4.06 2.07 -15.52
N ARG A 112 -4.40 2.52 -16.73
CA ARG A 112 -3.98 1.80 -17.93
C ARG A 112 -2.56 2.21 -18.30
N VAL A 113 -1.73 1.25 -18.68
CA VAL A 113 -0.34 1.50 -19.09
C VAL A 113 -0.29 2.38 -20.34
N ARG A 114 -1.24 2.19 -21.28
CA ARG A 114 -1.37 3.04 -22.49
C ARG A 114 -1.64 4.52 -22.21
N ASP A 115 -2.19 4.84 -21.04
CA ASP A 115 -2.52 6.22 -20.67
C ASP A 115 -1.32 6.92 -20.01
N ILE A 116 -0.20 6.22 -19.81
CA ILE A 116 1.04 6.81 -19.28
C ILE A 116 1.64 7.74 -20.33
N LYS A 117 1.83 9.00 -19.95
CA LYS A 117 2.45 10.04 -20.76
C LYS A 117 3.95 10.13 -20.51
N GLN A 118 4.36 10.04 -19.25
CA GLN A 118 5.75 10.27 -18.86
C GLN A 118 6.08 9.53 -17.55
N LEU A 119 7.30 9.01 -17.47
CA LEU A 119 7.90 8.45 -16.25
C LEU A 119 9.11 9.29 -15.86
N ILE A 120 9.19 9.72 -14.60
CA ILE A 120 10.30 10.52 -14.07
C ILE A 120 10.86 9.87 -12.82
N CYS A 121 12.15 9.56 -12.82
CA CYS A 121 12.86 9.13 -11.63
C CYS A 121 13.10 10.34 -10.71
N ARG A 122 12.72 10.22 -9.44
CA ARG A 122 12.82 11.27 -8.43
C ARG A 122 13.57 10.77 -7.20
N ARG A 123 14.08 11.72 -6.42
CA ARG A 123 14.60 11.44 -5.08
C ARG A 123 13.48 11.53 -4.06
N PHE A 124 13.44 10.58 -3.14
CA PHE A 124 12.59 10.60 -1.95
C PHE A 124 13.47 10.40 -0.72
N LEU A 125 13.37 11.30 0.27
CA LEU A 125 14.24 11.33 1.46
C LEU A 125 15.73 11.23 1.09
N LEU A 126 16.16 12.03 0.11
CA LEU A 126 17.54 12.09 -0.42
C LEU A 126 18.05 10.80 -1.10
N ARG A 127 17.20 9.79 -1.29
CA ARG A 127 17.55 8.52 -1.96
C ARG A 127 16.84 8.41 -3.30
N GLN A 128 17.44 7.70 -4.25
CA GLN A 128 16.90 7.47 -5.59
C GLN A 128 15.80 6.39 -5.60
N LEU A 129 14.75 6.62 -4.80
CA LEU A 129 13.66 5.68 -4.58
C LEU A 129 12.32 6.14 -5.17
N GLY A 130 12.23 7.36 -5.67
CA GLY A 130 10.99 7.94 -6.17
C GLY A 130 10.79 7.63 -7.66
N LEU A 131 9.55 7.35 -8.04
CA LEU A 131 9.08 7.31 -9.43
C LEU A 131 7.77 8.08 -9.54
N GLU A 132 7.76 9.07 -10.42
CA GLU A 132 6.59 9.88 -10.72
C GLU A 132 6.06 9.52 -12.11
N ILE A 133 4.79 9.13 -12.16
CA ILE A 133 4.11 8.68 -13.37
C ILE A 133 3.05 9.71 -13.72
N PHE A 134 3.13 10.30 -14.91
CA PHE A 134 2.13 11.21 -15.44
C PHE A 134 1.23 10.48 -16.42
N PHE A 135 -0.07 10.73 -16.33
CA PHE A 135 -1.07 10.13 -17.20
C PHE A 135 -1.71 11.18 -18.12
N ARG A 136 -2.34 10.71 -19.19
CA ARG A 136 -3.20 11.51 -20.06
C ARG A 136 -4.53 11.79 -19.35
N ASP A 137 -5.27 12.80 -19.82
CA ASP A 137 -6.54 13.26 -19.20
C ASP A 137 -7.66 12.20 -19.16
N ALA A 138 -7.49 11.10 -19.89
CA ALA A 138 -8.41 9.95 -19.85
C ALA A 138 -8.28 9.08 -18.59
N ALA A 139 -7.23 9.27 -17.78
CA ALA A 139 -6.97 8.49 -16.57
C ALA A 139 -7.69 9.07 -15.35
N PRO A 140 -7.99 8.25 -14.32
CA PRO A 140 -8.65 8.71 -13.10
C PRO A 140 -7.81 9.68 -12.25
N VAL A 141 -6.49 9.74 -12.46
CA VAL A 141 -5.58 10.69 -11.80
C VAL A 141 -4.59 11.25 -12.82
N SER A 142 -4.20 12.51 -12.66
CA SER A 142 -3.23 13.19 -13.55
C SER A 142 -1.80 12.68 -13.36
N HIS A 143 -1.45 12.31 -12.12
CA HIS A 143 -0.14 11.77 -11.80
C HIS A 143 -0.22 10.83 -10.58
N LEU A 144 0.79 9.97 -10.47
CA LEU A 144 1.00 9.07 -9.34
C LEU A 144 2.47 9.14 -8.93
N TYR A 145 2.73 9.52 -7.68
CA TYR A 145 4.08 9.51 -7.12
C TYR A 145 4.25 8.32 -6.17
N LEU A 146 5.25 7.49 -6.45
CA LEU A 146 5.56 6.26 -5.72
C LEU A 146 6.98 6.34 -5.15
N SER A 147 7.15 5.83 -3.94
CA SER A 147 8.46 5.54 -3.34
C SER A 147 8.61 4.04 -3.16
N PHE A 148 9.79 3.51 -3.47
CA PHE A 148 10.12 2.08 -3.33
C PHE A 148 11.05 1.84 -2.14
N ARG A 149 11.13 0.58 -1.72
CA ARG A 149 12.06 0.18 -0.65
C ARG A 149 13.51 0.18 -1.12
N THR A 150 13.73 -0.24 -2.36
CA THR A 150 15.05 -0.38 -3.00
C THR A 150 15.06 0.33 -4.35
N GLU A 151 16.26 0.69 -4.82
CA GLU A 151 16.41 1.32 -6.14
C GLU A 151 16.19 0.30 -7.25
N GLU A 152 16.52 -0.95 -6.98
CA GLU A 152 16.30 -2.10 -7.85
C GLU A 152 14.81 -2.31 -8.13
N ASP A 153 13.95 -2.27 -7.10
CA ASP A 153 12.49 -2.38 -7.25
C ASP A 153 11.93 -1.27 -8.16
N ARG A 154 12.42 -0.04 -7.97
CA ARG A 154 12.04 1.11 -8.80
C ARG A 154 12.47 0.89 -10.26
N ASN A 155 13.72 0.48 -10.47
CA ASN A 155 14.29 0.28 -11.80
C ASN A 155 13.61 -0.86 -12.54
N LEU A 156 13.26 -1.93 -11.84
CA LEU A 156 12.50 -3.05 -12.39
C LEU A 156 11.14 -2.57 -12.90
N LEU A 157 10.36 -1.85 -12.07
CA LEU A 157 9.08 -1.32 -12.51
C LEU A 157 9.23 -0.36 -13.69
N TYR A 158 10.21 0.55 -13.66
CA TYR A 158 10.47 1.49 -14.75
C TYR A 158 10.76 0.75 -16.06
N GLY A 159 11.63 -0.27 -16.03
CA GLY A 159 11.97 -1.09 -17.18
C GLY A 159 10.77 -1.84 -17.75
N GLU A 160 9.96 -2.46 -16.90
CA GLU A 160 8.77 -3.19 -17.33
C GLU A 160 7.71 -2.28 -17.97
N ILE A 161 7.46 -1.09 -17.40
CA ILE A 161 6.52 -0.13 -18.00
C ILE A 161 7.04 0.35 -19.36
N MET A 162 8.34 0.64 -19.46
CA MET A 162 8.97 1.05 -20.72
C MET A 162 8.84 -0.04 -21.79
N GLY A 163 9.13 -1.31 -21.45
CA GLY A 163 8.98 -2.45 -22.34
C GLY A 163 7.55 -2.62 -22.85
N LEU A 164 6.56 -2.50 -21.96
CA LEU A 164 5.15 -2.56 -22.34
C LEU A 164 4.73 -1.39 -23.24
N SER A 165 5.20 -0.17 -22.96
CA SER A 165 4.89 1.00 -23.79
C SER A 165 5.47 0.93 -25.20
N GLY A 166 6.63 0.29 -25.38
CA GLY A 166 7.27 0.07 -26.69
C GLY A 166 6.48 -0.90 -27.58
N SER A 167 5.92 -1.96 -26.99
CA SER A 167 5.14 -2.98 -27.73
C SER A 167 3.80 -2.48 -28.29
N VAL A 168 3.31 -1.32 -27.82
CA VAL A 168 2.05 -0.72 -28.29
C VAL A 168 2.25 0.05 -29.62
N SER A 169 3.49 0.36 -30.01
CA SER A 169 3.78 1.15 -31.21
C SER A 169 3.81 0.35 -32.53
N GLU A 170 3.73 -0.98 -32.50
CA GLU A 170 3.81 -1.84 -33.70
C GLU A 170 2.44 -2.27 -34.28
N ASN A 171 1.32 -1.80 -33.74
CA ASN A 171 -0.02 -2.14 -34.24
C ASN A 171 -0.87 -0.90 -34.62
N ILE A 172 -0.29 0.00 -35.41
CA ILE A 172 -1.05 1.05 -36.14
C ILE A 172 -0.67 1.00 -37.62
#